data_AF-A0A8H2ZWF0-F1
#
_entry.id   AF-A0A8H2ZWF0-F1
#
_cell.length_a   1.000
_cell.length_b   1.000
_cell.length_c   1.000
_cell.angle_alpha   90.00
_cell.angle_beta   90.00
_cell.angle_gamma   90.00
#
_symmetry.space_group_name_H-M   'P 1'
#
loop_
_entity.id
_entity.type
_entity.pdbx_description
1 polymer ?
#
loop_
_entity_poly.entity_id
_entity_poly.type
_entity_poly.pdbx_seq_one_letter_code
_entity_poly.pdbx_strand_id
1 'polypeptide(L)' 'MAQVALAWCLSKDAVTAPVVGTSNLKNLEDLIGGLDVRLSEEEVKELEERYVYQAIQAFY' A
#
# COMPACT_ATOMS: atom_id res chain seq x y z
N MET A 1 2.82 -9.03 3.14
CA MET A 1 2.40 -8.28 1.93
C MET A 1 1.65 -6.99 2.28
N ALA A 2 0.69 -6.99 3.23
CA ALA A 2 -0.05 -5.77 3.61
C ALA A 2 0.86 -4.59 4.00
N GLN A 3 1.92 -4.85 4.78
CA GLN A 3 2.93 -3.85 5.16
C GLN A 3 3.58 -3.17 3.96
N VAL A 4 4.13 -3.97 3.04
CA VAL A 4 4.82 -3.48 1.83
C VAL A 4 3.85 -2.70 0.93
N ALA A 5 2.62 -3.20 0.77
CA ALA A 5 1.61 -2.52 -0.03
C ALA A 5 1.26 -1.15 0.56
N LEU A 6 1.06 -1.06 1.88
CA LEU A 6 0.77 0.19 2.55
C LEU A 6 1.96 1.16 2.50
N ALA A 7 3.18 0.68 2.74
CA ALA A 7 4.40 1.47 2.64
C ALA A 7 4.61 2.03 1.23
N TRP A 8 4.30 1.24 0.19
CA TRP A 8 4.33 1.69 -1.20
C TRP A 8 3.26 2.74 -1.50
N CYS A 9 2.06 2.62 -0.94
CA CYS A 9 1.05 3.69 -1.04
C CYS A 9 1.53 4.98 -0.37
N LEU A 10 2.14 4.86 0.82
CA LEU A 10 2.64 6.00 1.60
C LEU A 10 3.90 6.65 1.00
N SER A 11 4.62 5.97 0.12
CA SER A 11 5.78 6.56 -0.59
C SER A 11 5.37 7.46 -1.75
N LYS A 12 4.08 7.56 -2.08
CA LYS A 12 3.57 8.42 -3.15
C LYS A 12 3.17 9.78 -2.61
N ASP A 13 3.72 10.85 -3.18
CA ASP A 13 3.37 12.23 -2.82
C ASP A 13 1.86 12.53 -2.97
N ALA A 14 1.18 11.86 -3.91
CA ALA A 14 -0.25 12.02 -4.14
C ALA A 14 -1.13 11.40 -3.03
N VAL A 15 -0.56 10.57 -2.13
CA VAL A 15 -1.30 9.85 -1.09
C VAL A 15 -1.00 10.49 0.26
N THR A 16 -1.92 11.32 0.75
CA THR A 16 -1.77 11.98 2.06
C THR A 16 -2.15 11.06 3.23
N ALA A 17 -3.25 10.31 3.09
CA ALA A 17 -3.73 9.40 4.12
C ALA A 17 -4.49 8.23 3.48
N PRO A 18 -3.94 7.00 3.48
CA PRO A 18 -4.62 5.83 2.95
C PRO A 18 -5.78 5.41 3.87
N VAL A 19 -6.92 5.07 3.28
CA VAL A 19 -8.07 4.50 3.99
C VAL A 19 -7.99 2.98 3.90
N VAL A 20 -7.80 2.30 5.03
CA VAL A 20 -7.69 0.84 5.11
C VAL A 20 -8.77 0.26 6.01
N GLY A 21 -9.30 -0.90 5.64
CA GLY A 21 -10.31 -1.62 6.41
C GLY A 21 -9.93 -3.08 6.58
N THR A 22 -10.19 -3.65 7.76
CA THR A 22 -9.97 -5.07 8.04
C THR A 22 -10.99 -5.57 9.07
N SER A 23 -11.39 -6.83 8.95
CA SER A 23 -12.26 -7.53 9.92
C SER A 23 -11.48 -8.42 10.90
N ASN A 24 -10.16 -8.47 10.79
CA ASN A 24 -9.27 -9.28 11.63
C ASN A 24 -8.22 -8.40 12.32
N LEU A 25 -8.01 -8.63 13.62
CA LEU A 25 -7.04 -7.90 14.44
C LEU A 25 -5.60 -8.13 13.98
N LYS A 26 -5.22 -9.36 13.62
CA LYS A 26 -3.86 -9.64 13.12
C LYS A 26 -3.53 -8.82 11.86
N ASN A 27 -4.51 -8.65 10.98
CA ASN A 27 -4.33 -7.83 9.79
C ASN A 27 -4.21 -6.33 10.14
N LEU A 28 -4.89 -5.88 11.21
CA LEU A 28 -4.72 -4.51 11.70
C LEU A 28 -3.31 -4.28 12.22
N GLU A 29 -2.76 -5.22 12.98
CA GLU A 29 -1.37 -5.18 13.45
C GLU A 29 -0.38 -5.18 12.28
N ASP A 30 -0.61 -6.03 11.28
CA ASP A 30 0.19 -6.04 10.05
C ASP A 30 0.11 -4.68 9.35
N LEU A 31 -1.07 -4.05 9.22
CA LEU A 31 -1.21 -2.72 8.62
C LEU A 31 -0.46 -1.65 9.40
N ILE A 32 -0.54 -1.65 10.73
CA ILE A 32 0.18 -0.69 11.58
C ILE A 32 1.69 -0.81 11.36
N GLY A 33 2.23 -2.03 11.30
CA GLY A 33 3.65 -2.25 11.04
C GLY A 33 4.11 -1.73 9.66
N GLY A 34 3.20 -1.50 8.72
CA GLY A 34 3.52 -0.90 7.41
C GLY A 34 3.95 0.56 7.51
N LEU A 35 3.62 1.26 8.60
CA LEU A 35 4.02 2.65 8.83
C LEU A 35 5.53 2.80 9.11
N ASP A 36 6.14 1.75 9.65
CA ASP A 36 7.57 1.73 9.99
C ASP A 36 8.46 1.27 8.82
N VAL A 37 7.85 0.74 7.75
CA VAL A 37 8.56 0.26 6.57
C VAL A 37 8.89 1.45 5.65
N ARG A 38 10.19 1.64 5.39
CA ARG A 38 10.71 2.59 4.39
C ARG A 38 11.23 1.78 3.20
N LEU A 39 10.67 2.03 2.04
CA LEU A 39 11.15 1.44 0.78
C LEU A 39 12.19 2.36 0.15
N SER A 40 13.23 1.78 -0.44
CA SER A 40 14.19 2.53 -1.25
C SER A 40 13.57 2.94 -2.59
N GLU A 41 14.20 3.88 -3.30
CA GLU A 41 13.74 4.30 -4.63
C GLU A 41 13.79 3.13 -5.62
N GLU A 42 14.80 2.26 -5.51
CA GLU A 42 14.93 1.05 -6.33
C GLU A 42 13.79 0.07 -6.06
N GLU A 43 13.46 -0.19 -4.79
CA GLU A 43 12.36 -1.09 -4.42
C GLU A 43 11.00 -0.55 -4.90
N VAL A 44 10.79 0.76 -4.78
CA VAL A 44 9.56 1.40 -5.30
C VAL A 44 9.48 1.26 -6.81
N LYS A 45 10.59 1.46 -7.52
CA LYS A 45 10.66 1.32 -8.99
C LYS A 45 10.39 -0.12 -9.42
N GLU A 46 10.98 -1.11 -8.76
CA GLU A 46 10.72 -2.54 -9.05
C GLU A 46 9.24 -2.90 -8.88
N LEU A 47 8.57 -2.34 -7.88
CA LEU A 47 7.13 -2.53 -7.68
C LEU A 47 6.31 -1.88 -8.79
N GLU A 48 6.69 -0.68 -9.24
CA GLU A 48 6.00 0.04 -10.31
C GLU A 48 6.16 -0.60 -11.68
N GLU A 49 7.33 -1.14 -12.01
CA GLU A 49 7.58 -1.83 -13.28
C GLU A 49 6.63 -3.02 -13.49
N ARG A 50 6.19 -3.65 -12.40
CA ARG A 50 5.25 -4.79 -12.43
C ARG A 50 3.79 -4.38 -12.22
N TYR A 51 3.53 -3.13 -11.85
CA TYR A 51 2.19 -2.66 -11.54
C TYR A 51 1.40 -2.38 -12.82
N VAL A 52 0.24 -3.04 -12.96
CA VAL A 52 -0.68 -2.82 -14.08
C VAL A 52 -1.89 -2.07 -13.56
N TYR A 53 -2.13 -0.88 -14.12
CA TYR A 53 -3.31 -0.08 -13.80
C TYR A 53 -4.59 -0.88 -14.09
N GLN A 54 -5.47 -0.96 -13.10
CA GLN A 54 -6.81 -1.53 -13.27
C GLN A 54 -7.84 -0.41 -13.19
N ALA A 55 -8.69 -0.33 -14.21
CA ALA A 55 -9.79 0.62 -14.22
C ALA A 55 -10.75 0.33 -13.05
N ILE A 56 -11.22 1.39 -12.40
CA ILE A 56 -12.20 1.28 -11.31
C ILE A 56 -13.46 0.62 -11.86
N GLN A 57 -13.78 -0.56 -11.34
CA GLN A 57 -15.11 -1.13 -11.52
C GLN A 57 -16.04 -0.43 -10.53
N ALA A 58 -16.79 0.55 -11.02
CA ALA A 58 -17.85 1.15 -10.23
C ALA A 58 -18.86 0.06 -9.87
N PHE A 59 -19.11 -0.13 -8.58
CA PHE A 59 -20.23 -0.93 -8.11
C PHE A 59 -21.50 -0.10 -8.36
N TYR A 60 -22.32 -0.53 -9.33
CA TYR A 60 -23.69 -0.04 -9.53
C TYR A 60 -24.67 -0.88 -8.71
#